data_AF-A0A7V4B198-F1
#
_entry.id   AF-A0A7V4B198-F1
#
_cell.length_a   1.000
_cell.length_b   1.000
_cell.length_c   1.000
_cell.angle_alpha   90.00
_cell.angle_beta   90.00
_cell.angle_gamma   90.00
#
_symmetry.space_group_name_H-M   'P 1'
#
loop_
_entity.id
_entity.type
_entity.pdbx_description
1 polymer ?
#
loop_
_entity_poly.entity_id
_entity_poly.type
_entity_poly.pdbx_seq_one_letter_code
_entity_poly.pdbx_strand_id
1 'polypeptide(L)'
;MKSDIARLRRQLMRAIPGVRRQWVDQVDEMDRLLAKKAKFHQLAALWQKETWFLSSIEKVSTHPAYQQIIGMGQDALPFIFQELAQRPAHWFWALSAITGEDPIPETDSGYVEKMAQAWLSWGKQHGYLS
;
A
#
# COMPACT_ATOMS: atom_id res chain seq x y z
N MET A 1 13.81 -6.33 -16.69
CA MET A 1 14.71 -5.15 -16.55
C MET A 1 14.97 -4.75 -15.10
N LYS A 2 13.98 -4.31 -14.28
CA LYS A 2 14.23 -4.02 -12.84
C LYS A 2 14.47 -5.27 -11.97
N SER A 3 13.82 -6.39 -12.28
CA SER A 3 14.05 -7.69 -11.61
C SER A 3 15.45 -8.25 -11.83
N ASP A 4 16.07 -7.90 -12.96
CA ASP A 4 17.39 -8.42 -13.34
C ASP A 4 18.50 -7.70 -12.58
N ILE A 5 18.39 -6.38 -12.40
CA ILE A 5 19.36 -5.58 -11.62
C ILE A 5 19.37 -6.01 -10.14
N ALA A 6 18.20 -6.23 -9.56
CA ALA A 6 18.04 -6.70 -8.18
C ALA A 6 18.65 -8.10 -7.97
N ARG A 7 18.39 -9.01 -8.91
CA ARG A 7 18.97 -10.36 -8.92
C ARG A 7 20.49 -10.33 -9.09
N LEU A 8 20.99 -9.53 -10.04
CA LEU A 8 22.43 -9.36 -10.29
C LEU A 8 23.15 -8.74 -9.10
N ARG A 9 22.57 -7.72 -8.45
CA ARG A 9 23.12 -7.08 -7.25
C ARG A 9 23.24 -8.07 -6.08
N ARG A 10 22.25 -8.93 -5.87
CA ARG A 10 22.32 -10.00 -4.86
C ARG A 10 23.36 -11.06 -5.20
N GLN A 11 23.41 -11.48 -6.46
CA GLN A 11 24.37 -12.49 -6.93
C GLN A 11 25.81 -12.00 -6.80
N LEU A 12 26.06 -10.73 -7.15
CA LEU A 12 27.35 -10.06 -6.96
C LEU A 12 27.72 -9.97 -5.47
N MET A 13 26.81 -9.55 -4.60
CA MET A 13 27.11 -9.44 -3.16
C MET A 13 27.40 -10.78 -2.48
N ARG A 14 26.80 -11.88 -2.94
CA ARG A 14 27.10 -13.23 -2.43
C ARG A 14 28.46 -13.76 -2.88
N ALA A 15 29.01 -13.23 -3.97
CA ALA A 15 30.30 -13.66 -4.53
C ALA A 15 31.50 -12.88 -3.97
N ILE A 16 31.29 -11.81 -3.21
CA ILE A 16 32.35 -11.01 -2.59
C ILE A 16 32.71 -11.60 -1.21
N PRO A 17 33.96 -12.06 -1.00
CA PRO A 17 34.41 -12.55 0.30
C PRO A 17 34.31 -11.46 1.38
N GLY A 18 33.77 -11.81 2.56
CA GLY A 18 33.63 -10.87 3.69
C GLY A 18 32.35 -10.03 3.69
N VAL A 19 31.45 -10.20 2.72
CA VAL A 19 30.11 -9.58 2.80
C VAL A 19 29.36 -10.14 4.00
N ARG A 20 28.94 -9.23 4.89
CA ARG A 20 28.16 -9.58 6.09
C ARG A 20 26.79 -10.10 5.67
N ARG A 21 26.34 -11.23 6.23
CA ARG A 21 25.02 -11.84 5.98
C ARG A 21 23.87 -10.82 6.07
N GLN A 22 23.94 -9.94 7.07
CA GLN A 22 22.99 -8.84 7.28
C GLN A 22 22.76 -7.96 6.03
N TRP A 23 23.78 -7.71 5.21
CA TRP A 23 23.64 -6.89 3.99
C TRP A 23 22.92 -7.62 2.87
N VAL A 24 23.15 -8.93 2.74
CA VAL A 24 22.41 -9.77 1.79
C VAL A 24 20.93 -9.79 2.17
N ASP A 25 20.64 -10.00 3.46
CA ASP A 25 19.27 -10.02 3.99
C ASP A 25 18.55 -8.68 3.78
N GLN A 26 19.24 -7.56 4.02
CA GLN A 26 18.68 -6.22 3.77
C GLN A 26 18.31 -5.97 2.31
N VAL A 27 19.10 -6.50 1.37
CA VAL A 27 18.82 -6.36 -0.06
C VAL A 27 17.66 -7.26 -0.48
N ASP A 28 17.61 -8.48 0.05
CA ASP A 28 16.48 -9.39 -0.14
C ASP A 28 15.17 -8.76 0.37
N GLU A 29 15.19 -8.09 1.51
CA GLU A 29 14.02 -7.40 2.07
C GLU A 29 13.62 -6.17 1.26
N MET A 30 14.59 -5.36 0.83
CA MET A 30 14.34 -4.22 -0.06
C MET A 30 13.67 -4.67 -1.36
N ASP A 31 14.13 -5.77 -1.95
CA ASP A 31 13.55 -6.31 -3.19
C ASP A 31 12.11 -6.78 -2.98
N ARG A 32 11.79 -7.39 -1.84
CA ARG A 32 10.41 -7.75 -1.47
C ARG A 32 9.54 -6.52 -1.30
N LEU A 33 10.03 -5.49 -0.60
CA LEU A 33 9.31 -4.23 -0.42
C LEU A 33 9.03 -3.54 -1.76
N LEU A 34 10.01 -3.49 -2.65
CA LEU A 34 9.86 -2.93 -3.99
C LEU A 34 8.85 -3.72 -4.84
N ALA A 35 8.85 -5.05 -4.73
CA ALA A 35 7.88 -5.90 -5.41
C ALA A 35 6.44 -5.67 -4.89
N LYS A 36 6.26 -5.59 -3.56
CA LYS A 36 4.98 -5.25 -2.93
C LYS A 36 4.48 -3.88 -3.37
N LYS A 37 5.36 -2.87 -3.36
CA LYS A 37 5.06 -1.51 -3.83
C LYS A 37 4.63 -1.49 -5.30
N ALA A 38 5.36 -2.20 -6.16
CA ALA A 38 5.04 -2.28 -7.59
C ALA A 38 3.68 -2.96 -7.83
N LYS A 39 3.41 -4.07 -7.14
CA LYS A 39 2.12 -4.77 -7.20
C LYS A 39 0.99 -3.83 -6.77
N PHE A 40 1.14 -3.14 -5.63
CA PHE A 40 0.16 -2.19 -5.14
C PHE A 40 -0.15 -1.10 -6.18
N HIS A 41 0.86 -0.39 -6.68
CA HIS A 41 0.61 0.70 -7.62
C HIS A 41 0.01 0.21 -8.95
N GLN A 42 0.37 -0.98 -9.41
CA GLN A 42 -0.26 -1.58 -10.60
C GLN A 42 -1.75 -1.82 -10.38
N LEU A 43 -2.13 -2.41 -9.24
CA LEU A 43 -3.53 -2.65 -8.89
C LEU A 43 -4.29 -1.34 -8.66
N ALA A 44 -3.67 -0.38 -7.97
CA ALA A 44 -4.28 0.92 -7.69
C ALA A 44 -4.53 1.72 -8.97
N ALA A 45 -3.58 1.74 -9.90
CA ALA A 45 -3.74 2.38 -11.19
C ALA A 45 -4.84 1.73 -12.04
N LEU A 46 -4.90 0.38 -12.04
CA LEU A 46 -5.96 -0.36 -12.73
C LEU A 46 -7.33 -0.03 -12.14
N TRP A 47 -7.46 -0.15 -10.82
CA TRP A 47 -8.69 0.18 -10.10
C TRP A 47 -9.14 1.62 -10.41
N GLN A 48 -8.27 2.61 -10.21
CA GLN A 48 -8.60 4.01 -10.48
C GLN A 48 -9.08 4.21 -11.93
N LYS A 49 -8.37 3.64 -12.91
CA LYS A 49 -8.75 3.75 -14.32
C LYS A 49 -10.14 3.17 -14.61
N GLU A 50 -10.47 2.02 -14.01
CA GLU A 50 -11.70 1.28 -14.30
C GLU A 50 -12.89 1.74 -13.46
N THR A 51 -12.65 2.42 -12.33
CA THR A 51 -13.71 2.88 -11.43
C THR A 51 -13.92 4.38 -11.39
N TRP A 52 -13.09 5.20 -12.05
CA TRP A 52 -13.15 6.67 -12.00
C TRP A 52 -14.53 7.27 -12.31
N PHE A 53 -15.27 6.67 -13.25
CA PHE A 53 -16.60 7.15 -13.68
C PHE A 53 -17.76 6.39 -13.04
N LEU A 54 -17.49 5.49 -12.09
CA LEU A 54 -18.54 4.72 -11.43
C LEU A 54 -19.07 5.47 -10.21
N SER A 55 -20.39 5.67 -10.17
CA SER A 55 -21.08 6.23 -9.00
C SER A 55 -21.50 5.17 -7.97
N SER A 56 -21.34 3.88 -8.28
CA SER A 56 -21.74 2.77 -7.41
C SER A 56 -20.58 2.38 -6.49
N ILE A 57 -20.73 2.66 -5.19
CA ILE A 57 -19.77 2.26 -4.15
C ILE A 57 -19.60 0.74 -4.13
N GLU A 58 -20.67 -0.02 -4.38
CA GLU A 58 -20.60 -1.48 -4.52
C GLU A 58 -19.61 -1.86 -5.63
N LYS A 59 -19.81 -1.37 -6.86
CA LYS A 59 -18.90 -1.70 -7.98
C LYS A 59 -17.47 -1.24 -7.75
N VAL A 60 -17.29 -0.08 -7.11
CA VAL A 60 -15.97 0.46 -6.76
C VAL A 60 -15.26 -0.45 -5.74
N SER A 61 -15.97 -0.91 -4.71
CA SER A 61 -15.42 -1.72 -3.61
C SER A 61 -15.26 -3.20 -3.99
N THR A 62 -16.14 -3.78 -4.80
CA THR A 62 -16.04 -5.18 -5.25
C THR A 62 -15.12 -5.36 -6.46
N HIS A 63 -14.49 -4.28 -6.96
CA HIS A 63 -13.59 -4.36 -8.11
C HIS A 63 -12.43 -5.34 -7.86
N PRO A 64 -12.10 -6.25 -8.80
CA PRO A 64 -11.09 -7.28 -8.56
C PRO A 64 -9.72 -6.74 -8.15
N ALA A 65 -9.28 -5.63 -8.73
CA ALA A 65 -8.01 -5.00 -8.36
C ALA A 65 -8.02 -4.43 -6.94
N TYR A 66 -9.16 -3.89 -6.49
CA TYR A 66 -9.33 -3.37 -5.14
C TYR A 66 -9.37 -4.51 -4.11
N GLN A 67 -10.09 -5.59 -4.42
CA GLN A 67 -10.12 -6.80 -3.60
C GLN A 67 -8.73 -7.46 -3.49
N GLN A 68 -7.91 -7.42 -4.55
CA GLN A 68 -6.51 -7.87 -4.46
C GLN A 68 -5.64 -6.97 -3.59
N ILE A 69 -5.88 -5.66 -3.55
CA ILE A 69 -5.22 -4.75 -2.60
C ILE A 69 -5.61 -5.09 -1.17
N ILE A 70 -6.90 -5.34 -0.89
CA ILE A 70 -7.37 -5.81 0.42
C ILE A 70 -6.70 -7.14 0.78
N GLY A 71 -6.62 -8.08 -0.17
CA GLY A 71 -5.95 -9.37 0.00
C GLY A 71 -4.43 -9.29 0.21
N MET A 72 -3.79 -8.14 -0.04
CA MET A 72 -2.40 -7.91 0.38
C MET A 72 -2.29 -7.67 1.90
N GLY A 73 -3.39 -7.32 2.57
CA GLY A 73 -3.43 -7.11 4.02
C GLY A 73 -2.49 -5.99 4.49
N GLN A 74 -1.82 -6.22 5.61
CA GLN A 74 -0.94 -5.22 6.24
C GLN A 74 0.18 -4.71 5.32
N ASP A 75 0.63 -5.54 4.37
CA ASP A 75 1.66 -5.16 3.39
C ASP A 75 1.23 -4.03 2.46
N ALA A 76 -0.08 -3.78 2.30
CA ALA A 76 -0.59 -2.66 1.51
C ALA A 76 -0.68 -1.34 2.29
N LEU A 77 -0.76 -1.39 3.62
CA LEU A 77 -1.07 -0.21 4.45
C LEU A 77 -0.12 0.97 4.23
N PRO A 78 1.24 0.80 4.22
CA PRO A 78 2.14 1.93 3.96
C PRO A 78 1.85 2.62 2.63
N PHE A 79 1.44 1.87 1.61
CA PHE A 79 1.16 2.42 0.28
C PHE A 79 -0.23 3.04 0.19
N ILE A 80 -1.24 2.45 0.85
CA ILE A 80 -2.58 3.05 0.95
C ILE A 80 -2.51 4.40 1.65
N PHE A 81 -1.78 4.50 2.76
CA PHE A 81 -1.62 5.77 3.48
C PHE A 81 -0.85 6.82 2.64
N GLN A 82 0.16 6.41 1.87
CA GLN A 82 0.87 7.31 0.94
C GLN A 82 -0.06 7.84 -0.18
N GLU A 83 -0.95 7.01 -0.72
CA GLU A 83 -1.94 7.45 -1.70
C GLU A 83 -2.99 8.36 -1.06
N LEU A 84 -3.51 7.98 0.12
CA LEU A 84 -4.52 8.75 0.86
C LEU A 84 -4.05 10.17 1.18
N ALA A 85 -2.76 10.34 1.55
CA ALA A 85 -2.16 11.63 1.82
C ALA A 85 -2.10 12.56 0.59
N GLN A 86 -1.99 11.98 -0.61
CA GLN A 86 -1.91 12.75 -1.86
C GLN A 86 -3.28 12.99 -2.48
N ARG A 87 -4.15 11.99 -2.41
CA ARG A 87 -5.47 11.98 -3.05
C ARG A 87 -6.45 11.22 -2.15
N PRO A 88 -7.37 11.93 -1.46
CA PRO A 88 -8.46 11.32 -0.72
C PRO A 88 -9.38 10.57 -1.70
N ALA A 89 -9.11 9.28 -1.92
CA ALA A 89 -9.97 8.39 -2.69
C ALA A 89 -10.78 7.50 -1.73
N HIS A 90 -11.54 6.56 -2.28
CA HIS A 90 -12.29 5.55 -1.52
C HIS A 90 -11.39 4.51 -0.81
N TRP A 91 -10.26 4.90 -0.25
CA TRP A 91 -9.34 4.02 0.49
C TRP A 91 -9.86 3.61 1.86
N PHE A 92 -10.84 4.34 2.43
CA PHE A 92 -11.39 4.07 3.76
C PHE A 92 -11.90 2.64 3.93
N TRP A 93 -12.56 2.08 2.89
CA TRP A 93 -13.02 0.69 2.93
C TRP A 93 -11.86 -0.29 3.03
N ALA A 94 -10.81 -0.14 2.21
CA ALA A 94 -9.64 -1.01 2.28
C ALA A 94 -8.93 -0.88 3.63
N LEU A 95 -8.83 0.33 4.17
CA LEU A 95 -8.25 0.56 5.49
C LEU A 95 -9.03 -0.19 6.57
N SER A 96 -10.34 0.02 6.68
CA SER A 96 -11.19 -0.71 7.65
C SER A 96 -11.15 -2.22 7.45
N ALA A 97 -11.19 -2.70 6.21
CA ALA A 97 -11.17 -4.14 5.92
C ALA A 97 -9.84 -4.80 6.31
N ILE A 98 -8.71 -4.09 6.17
CA ILE A 98 -7.38 -4.61 6.47
C ILE A 98 -7.07 -4.49 7.97
N THR A 99 -7.40 -3.35 8.59
CA THR A 99 -7.03 -3.06 9.98
C THR A 99 -8.07 -3.57 10.98
N GLY A 100 -9.33 -3.71 10.58
CA GLY A 100 -10.45 -3.96 11.48
C GLY A 100 -10.86 -2.73 12.29
N GLU A 101 -10.31 -1.55 11.97
CA GLU A 101 -10.51 -0.31 12.72
C GLU A 101 -11.42 0.68 11.98
N ASP A 102 -12.02 1.59 12.74
CA ASP A 102 -12.72 2.75 12.21
C ASP A 102 -12.44 3.99 13.08
N PRO A 103 -11.37 4.76 12.77
CA PRO A 103 -10.99 5.94 13.55
C PRO A 103 -11.82 7.18 13.19
N ILE A 104 -12.79 7.07 12.28
CA ILE A 104 -13.58 8.21 11.81
C ILE A 104 -14.70 8.48 12.84
N PRO A 105 -14.74 9.67 13.47
CA PRO A 105 -15.86 10.05 14.31
C PRO A 105 -17.15 10.15 13.51
N GLU A 106 -18.30 9.77 14.09
CA GLU A 106 -19.61 9.88 13.42
C GLU A 106 -19.89 11.31 12.90
N THR A 107 -19.43 12.33 13.63
CA THR A 107 -19.59 13.75 13.27
C THR A 107 -18.80 14.17 12.03
N ASP A 108 -17.79 13.39 11.64
CA ASP A 108 -16.94 13.65 10.48
C ASP A 108 -17.30 12.75 9.28
N SER A 109 -18.30 11.87 9.44
CA SER A 109 -18.81 11.03 8.34
C SER A 109 -19.32 11.89 7.18
N GLY A 110 -18.91 11.53 5.96
CA GLY A 110 -19.23 12.28 4.74
C GLY A 110 -18.30 13.46 4.44
N TYR A 111 -17.47 13.89 5.39
CA TYR A 111 -16.44 14.91 5.16
C TYR A 111 -15.11 14.25 4.79
N VAL A 112 -14.92 14.00 3.49
CA VAL A 112 -13.81 13.21 2.94
C VAL A 112 -12.44 13.66 3.47
N GLU A 113 -12.19 14.97 3.56
CA GLU A 113 -10.92 15.51 4.06
C GLU A 113 -10.70 15.18 5.54
N LYS A 114 -11.76 15.27 6.36
CA LYS A 114 -11.67 14.95 7.79
C LYS A 114 -11.51 13.45 8.02
N MET A 115 -12.24 12.63 7.25
CA MET A 115 -12.10 11.18 7.25
C MET A 115 -10.67 10.76 6.88
N ALA A 116 -10.09 11.38 5.84
CA ALA A 116 -8.70 11.18 5.47
C ALA A 116 -7.74 11.57 6.60
N GLN A 117 -7.97 12.72 7.24
CA GLN A 117 -7.14 13.17 8.36
C GLN A 117 -7.20 12.21 9.57
N ALA A 118 -8.37 11.66 9.89
CA ALA A 118 -8.52 10.66 10.95
C ALA A 118 -7.68 9.41 10.66
N TRP A 119 -7.79 8.87 9.44
CA TRP A 119 -6.98 7.73 9.00
C TRP A 119 -5.48 8.01 8.94
N LEU A 120 -5.07 9.17 8.44
CA LEU A 120 -3.65 9.56 8.40
C LEU A 120 -3.09 9.73 9.82
N SER A 121 -3.89 10.24 10.76
CA SER A 121 -3.48 10.36 12.17
C SER A 121 -3.33 8.98 12.82
N TRP A 122 -4.29 8.08 12.58
CA TRP A 122 -4.19 6.68 13.01
C TRP A 122 -2.95 6.00 12.41
N GLY A 123 -2.70 6.18 11.11
CA GLY A 123 -1.55 5.58 10.41
C GLY A 123 -0.20 6.04 10.97
N LYS A 124 -0.09 7.31 11.37
CA LYS A 124 1.10 7.86 12.06
C LYS A 124 1.29 7.23 13.44
N GLN A 125 0.23 7.12 14.23
CA GLN A 125 0.29 6.51 15.58
C GLN A 125 0.73 5.04 15.54
N HIS A 126 0.45 4.35 14.45
CA HIS A 126 0.79 2.93 14.25
C HIS A 126 2.08 2.71 13.43
N GLY A 127 2.81 3.77 13.08
CA GLY A 127 4.10 3.66 12.39
C GLY A 127 4.03 3.34 10.90
N TYR A 128 2.87 3.51 10.26
CA TYR A 128 2.72 3.35 8.80
C TYR A 128 3.08 4.62 8.02
N LEU A 129 3.15 5.76 8.71
CA LEU A 129 3.55 7.05 8.17
C LEU A 129 4.66 7.64 9.05
N SER A 130 5.77 8.01 8.42
CA SER A 130 6.90 8.72 9.03
C SER A 130 6.74 10.23 8.90
#